data_AF-A0AAP3A490-F1
#
_entry.id   AF-A0AAP3A490-F1
#
_cell.length_a   1.000
_cell.length_b   1.000
_cell.length_c   1.000
_cell.angle_alpha   90.00
_cell.angle_beta   90.00
_cell.angle_gamma   90.00
#
_symmetry.space_group_name_H-M   'P 1'
#
loop_
_entity.id
_entity.type
_entity.pdbx_description
1 polymer ?
#
loop_
_entity_poly.entity_id
_entity_poly.type
_entity_poly.pdbx_seq_one_letter_code
_entity_poly.pdbx_strand_id
1 'polypeptide(L)'
;MTIQSNTPAHDKDCWQTPLWLFDALDIEFGFWLDSAASDKNALCAHWLTEADDPLNSEWVSHGAIWNNPPYSNIRPWVEKAAE
;
A
#
# COMPACT_ATOMS: atom_id res chain seq x y z
N MET A 1 28.82 -8.22 -6.40
CA MET A 1 27.71 -8.65 -7.26
C MET A 1 26.45 -8.56 -6.43
N THR A 2 25.58 -7.60 -6.72
CA THR A 2 24.25 -7.56 -6.13
C THR A 2 23.42 -8.64 -6.82
N ILE A 3 22.89 -9.59 -6.05
CA ILE A 3 21.91 -10.56 -6.57
C ILE A 3 20.69 -9.74 -6.95
N GLN A 4 20.41 -9.61 -8.24
CA GLN A 4 19.20 -8.96 -8.72
C GLN A 4 18.04 -9.95 -8.63
N SER A 5 16.89 -9.44 -8.20
CA SER A 5 15.65 -10.23 -8.19
C SER A 5 15.23 -10.52 -9.63
N ASN A 6 14.76 -11.76 -9.88
CA ASN A 6 14.14 -12.16 -11.13
C ASN A 6 12.63 -11.85 -11.18
N THR A 7 12.06 -11.25 -10.13
CA THR A 7 10.65 -10.86 -10.09
C THR A 7 10.38 -9.76 -11.15
N PRO A 8 9.36 -9.94 -12.01
CA PRO A 8 8.95 -8.93 -12.97
C PRO A 8 8.71 -7.55 -12.33
N ALA A 9 8.93 -6.47 -13.09
CA ALA A 9 8.79 -5.11 -12.58
C ALA A 9 7.41 -4.84 -11.99
N HIS A 10 6.37 -5.15 -12.78
CA HIS A 10 4.97 -5.05 -12.37
C HIS A 10 4.68 -5.82 -11.07
N ASP A 11 5.18 -7.04 -10.95
CA ASP A 11 4.89 -7.89 -9.79
C ASP A 11 5.53 -7.35 -8.50
N LYS A 12 6.64 -6.60 -8.62
CA LYS A 12 7.25 -5.91 -7.48
C LYS A 12 6.40 -4.74 -7.00
N ASP A 13 5.72 -4.05 -7.91
CA ASP A 13 4.84 -2.93 -7.58
C ASP A 13 3.49 -3.38 -7.02
N CYS A 14 3.07 -4.62 -7.30
CA CYS A 14 1.86 -5.24 -6.73
C CYS A 14 2.13 -6.13 -5.51
N TRP A 15 3.37 -6.16 -4.99
CA TRP A 15 3.76 -7.11 -3.96
C TRP A 15 3.07 -6.81 -2.63
N GLN A 16 2.22 -7.72 -2.16
CA GLN A 16 1.49 -7.57 -0.90
C GLN A 16 2.42 -7.72 0.31
N THR A 17 2.12 -6.98 1.38
CA THR A 17 2.73 -7.23 2.69
C THR A 17 2.33 -8.63 3.20
N PRO A 18 3.27 -9.45 3.72
CA PRO A 18 2.92 -10.73 4.31
C PRO A 18 1.86 -10.60 5.41
N LEU A 19 0.83 -11.44 5.38
CA LEU A 19 -0.33 -11.33 6.28
C LEU A 19 0.07 -11.28 7.76
N TRP A 20 0.99 -12.13 8.21
CA TRP A 20 1.42 -12.14 9.61
C TRP A 20 2.01 -10.81 10.09
N LEU A 21 2.65 -10.04 9.19
CA LEU A 21 3.22 -8.75 9.51
C LEU A 21 2.13 -7.67 9.53
N PHE A 22 1.23 -7.70 8.55
CA PHE A 22 0.08 -6.82 8.51
C PHE A 22 -0.80 -7.02 9.75
N ASP A 23 -1.18 -8.26 10.06
CA ASP A 23 -2.03 -8.60 11.22
C ASP A 23 -1.43 -8.11 12.54
N ALA A 24 -0.12 -8.26 12.73
CA ALA A 24 0.56 -7.79 13.94
C ALA A 24 0.51 -6.26 14.09
N LEU A 25 0.61 -5.53 12.97
CA LEU A 25 0.55 -4.07 12.96
C LEU A 25 -0.91 -3.58 13.05
N ASP A 26 -1.85 -4.29 12.43
CA ASP A 26 -3.27 -3.96 12.47
C ASP A 26 -3.84 -4.08 13.88
N ILE A 27 -3.39 -5.07 14.66
CA ILE A 27 -3.75 -5.19 16.08
C ILE A 27 -3.29 -3.96 16.88
N GLU A 28 -2.12 -3.40 16.57
CA GLU A 28 -1.56 -2.24 17.30
C GLU A 28 -2.18 -0.92 16.85
N PHE A 29 -2.39 -0.74 15.55
CA PHE A 29 -2.73 0.57 14.96
C PHE A 29 -4.18 0.69 14.47
N GLY A 30 -4.87 -0.43 14.22
CA GLY A 30 -6.23 -0.46 13.69
C GLY A 30 -6.34 0.22 12.32
N PHE A 31 -5.87 -0.43 11.27
CA PHE A 31 -5.92 0.11 9.92
C PHE A 31 -7.35 0.07 9.38
N TRP A 32 -7.74 1.19 8.76
CA TRP A 32 -9.07 1.34 8.17
C TRP A 32 -9.00 1.44 6.65
N LEU A 33 -8.00 2.16 6.12
CA LEU A 33 -7.77 2.34 4.68
C LEU A 33 -6.46 1.66 4.25
N ASP A 34 -6.50 0.94 3.14
CA ASP A 34 -5.32 0.56 2.35
C ASP A 34 -5.20 1.52 1.16
N SER A 35 -4.30 2.50 1.25
CA SER A 35 -4.23 3.60 0.29
C SER A 35 -3.60 3.22 -1.05
N ALA A 36 -2.93 2.07 -1.12
CA ALA A 36 -2.13 1.66 -2.28
C ALA A 36 -2.32 0.18 -2.61
N ALA A 37 -3.50 -0.18 -3.10
CA ALA A 37 -3.85 -1.57 -3.32
C ALA A 37 -4.56 -1.82 -4.67
N SER A 38 -5.00 -3.06 -4.83
CA SER A 38 -5.85 -3.57 -5.90
C SER A 38 -6.83 -4.55 -5.27
N ASP A 39 -7.87 -4.93 -6.00
CA ASP A 39 -8.86 -5.92 -5.53
C ASP A 39 -8.25 -7.29 -5.18
N LYS A 40 -7.02 -7.56 -5.62
CA LYS A 40 -6.32 -8.84 -5.37
C LYS A 40 -5.38 -8.80 -4.17
N ASN A 41 -4.94 -7.62 -3.74
CA ASN A 41 -3.92 -7.48 -2.70
C ASN A 41 -4.30 -6.49 -1.59
N ALA A 42 -5.51 -5.95 -1.59
CA ALA A 42 -6.01 -5.14 -0.49
C ALA A 42 -5.99 -5.90 0.84
N LEU A 43 -5.59 -5.21 1.90
CA LEU A 43 -5.51 -5.76 3.27
C LEU A 43 -6.57 -5.15 4.21
N CYS A 44 -7.15 -4.01 3.82
CA CYS A 44 -8.25 -3.37 4.57
C CYS A 44 -9.59 -3.55 3.86
N ALA A 45 -10.69 -3.39 4.60
CA ALA A 45 -12.05 -3.40 4.04
C ALA A 45 -12.35 -2.17 3.16
N HIS A 46 -11.58 -1.09 3.33
CA HIS A 46 -11.58 0.07 2.45
C HIS A 46 -10.21 0.17 1.79
N TRP A 47 -10.19 0.33 0.47
CA TRP A 47 -8.95 0.47 -0.28
C TRP A 47 -9.13 1.39 -1.47
N LEU A 48 -8.02 1.97 -1.92
CA LEU A 48 -7.95 2.69 -3.19
C LEU A 48 -7.17 1.86 -4.19
N THR A 49 -7.65 1.85 -5.42
CA THR A 49 -7.03 1.22 -6.59
C THR A 49 -6.37 2.26 -7.48
N GLU A 50 -5.55 1.83 -8.44
CA GLU A 50 -5.00 2.73 -9.47
C GLU A 50 -6.11 3.52 -10.21
N ALA A 51 -7.29 2.94 -10.38
CA ALA A 51 -8.42 3.60 -11.05
C ALA A 51 -9.03 4.75 -10.21
N ASP A 52 -8.82 4.76 -8.90
CA ASP A 52 -9.29 5.80 -7.99
C ASP A 52 -8.35 7.03 -7.95
N ASP A 53 -7.17 6.92 -8.57
CA ASP A 53 -6.11 7.93 -8.60
C ASP A 53 -5.68 8.38 -7.19
N PRO A 54 -5.13 7.46 -6.36
CA PRO A 54 -4.95 7.65 -4.91
C PRO A 54 -4.00 8.78 -4.51
N LEU A 55 -3.14 9.24 -5.43
CA LEU A 55 -2.28 10.40 -5.19
C LEU A 55 -3.06 11.72 -5.27
N ASN A 56 -4.18 11.74 -6.00
CA ASN A 56 -5.05 12.90 -6.16
C ASN A 56 -6.39 12.76 -5.40
N SER A 57 -6.71 11.60 -4.84
CA SER A 57 -7.88 11.41 -3.96
C SER A 57 -7.62 11.87 -2.53
N GLU A 58 -8.69 12.12 -1.78
CA GLU A 58 -8.61 12.24 -0.32
C GLU A 58 -8.45 10.87 0.32
N TRP A 59 -7.53 10.76 1.28
CA TRP A 59 -7.37 9.57 2.11
C TRP A 59 -8.31 9.64 3.31
N VAL A 60 -9.60 9.48 3.04
CA VAL A 60 -10.63 9.44 4.09
C VAL A 60 -10.39 8.21 4.95
N SER A 61 -10.34 8.37 6.27
CA SER A 61 -10.16 7.25 7.19
C SER A 61 -10.80 7.47 8.55
N HIS A 62 -11.27 6.39 9.17
CA HIS A 62 -11.72 6.35 10.57
C HIS A 62 -10.72 5.65 11.50
N GLY A 63 -9.54 5.29 10.99
CA GLY A 63 -8.44 4.65 11.71
C GLY A 63 -7.09 4.96 11.08
N ALA A 64 -6.05 4.17 11.40
CA ALA A 64 -4.76 4.31 10.74
C ALA A 64 -4.87 3.95 9.24
N ILE A 65 -3.91 4.42 8.44
CA ILE A 65 -3.85 4.15 7.01
C ILE A 65 -2.66 3.24 6.74
N TRP A 66 -2.91 2.11 6.08
CA TRP A 66 -1.88 1.25 5.55
C TRP A 66 -1.47 1.74 4.16
N ASN A 67 -0.18 1.96 3.97
CA ASN A 67 0.36 2.41 2.69
C ASN A 67 1.57 1.54 2.31
N ASN A 68 1.33 0.55 1.45
CA ASN A 68 2.37 -0.28 0.82
C ASN A 68 2.44 0.03 -0.69
N PRO A 69 3.03 1.16 -1.09
CA PRO A 69 2.95 1.66 -2.45
C PRO A 69 3.88 0.92 -3.42
N PRO A 70 3.68 1.11 -4.74
CA PRO A 70 4.62 0.68 -5.77
C PRO A 70 6.06 1.10 -5.45
N TYR A 71 6.96 0.11 -5.34
CA TYR A 71 8.36 0.35 -4.97
C TYR A 71 9.17 1.05 -6.07
N SER A 72 8.70 0.99 -7.32
CA SER A 72 9.33 1.67 -8.46
C SER A 72 9.32 3.20 -8.33
N ASN A 73 8.34 3.79 -7.63
CA ASN A 73 8.24 5.23 -7.45
C ASN A 73 7.54 5.63 -6.13
N ILE A 74 8.25 5.48 -5.02
CA ILE A 74 7.69 5.71 -3.67
C ILE A 74 7.50 7.18 -3.30
N ARG A 75 8.22 8.10 -3.96
CA ARG A 75 8.31 9.50 -3.49
C ARG A 75 6.95 10.23 -3.45
N PRO A 76 6.10 10.16 -4.47
CA PRO A 76 4.78 10.79 -4.43
C PRO A 76 3.91 10.30 -3.27
N TRP A 77 4.04 9.02 -2.89
CA TRP A 77 3.29 8.43 -1.78
C TRP A 77 3.76 8.95 -0.42
N VAL A 78 5.07 9.19 -0.28
CA VAL A 78 5.63 9.81 0.93
C VAL A 78 5.18 11.27 1.05
N GLU A 79 5.16 12.00 -0.08
CA GLU A 79 4.67 13.37 -0.13
C GLU A 79 3.17 13.42 0.21
N LYS A 80 2.37 12.51 -0.36
CA LYS A 80 0.93 12.38 -0.07
C LYS A 80 0.64 12.07 1.40
N ALA A 81 1.39 11.14 2.00
CA ALA A 81 1.22 10.76 3.40
C ALA A 81 1.59 11.89 4.39
N ALA A 82 2.27 12.93 3.93
CA ALA A 82 2.68 14.08 4.73
C ALA A 82 1.74 15.30 4.60
N GLU A 83 0.71 15.22 3.74
CA GLU A 83 -0.36 16.22 3.60
C GLU A 83 -1.24 16.28 4.87
#